data_AF-A0AAP0HB48-F1
#
_entry.id   AF-A0AAP0HB48-F1
#
_cell.length_a   1.000
_cell.length_b   1.000
_cell.length_c   1.000
_cell.angle_alpha   90.00
_cell.angle_beta   90.00
_cell.angle_gamma   90.00
#
_symmetry.space_group_name_H-M   'P 1'
#
loop_
_entity.id
_entity.type
_entity.pdbx_description
1 polymer ?
#
loop_
_entity_poly.entity_id
_entity_poly.type
_entity_poly.pdbx_seq_one_letter_code
_entity_poly.pdbx_strand_id
1 'polypeptide(L)'
;MSNISKLEFNALDISGKNYLPWTLDAQIHLTADNLGETINEGNTTSLQDKAKAMIFLRHHLHEDLKREYLTVKDPLELWGNIKERFDHQKLVLLPKARYEWLQLRLQDYKSVSEYNSALFRITSELKLCGETITDEHMLEKTFSTFHASNMLLAQQYRERQFTKYSELISCLLVAEQNNNLLLKNHQARPVGASPLPEANAANAQSRHGRGKGRGPSRGRGRGRRNTWQSVPHNSKPGNNESSQKHAMRPSRGRGNGRQNDTCRRCGMSNHWSRTCRTPKHLVEAYQGMMKKQEKHVETNLIENTPNLASPARPSDTHLDASDFMEP
;
A
#
# COMPACT_ATOMS: atom_id res chain seq x y z
N MET A 1 43.15 9.97 -12.97
CA MET A 1 42.06 9.83 -11.98
C MET A 1 41.66 11.22 -11.57
N SER A 2 40.51 11.69 -12.02
CA SER A 2 39.99 13.01 -11.67
C SER A 2 39.64 13.01 -10.19
N ASN A 3 40.38 13.77 -9.38
CA ASN A 3 39.91 14.20 -8.07
C ASN A 3 38.72 15.13 -8.32
N ILE A 4 37.53 14.54 -8.46
CA ILE A 4 36.29 15.31 -8.46
C ILE A 4 36.15 15.77 -7.01
N SER A 5 36.51 17.02 -6.75
CA SER A 5 36.21 17.66 -5.46
C SER A 5 34.73 17.43 -5.17
N LYS A 6 34.46 16.85 -4.01
CA LYS A 6 33.11 16.50 -3.60
C LYS A 6 32.36 17.81 -3.35
N LEU A 7 31.34 18.07 -4.15
CA LEU A 7 30.45 19.20 -3.94
C LEU A 7 29.75 19.09 -2.59
N GLU A 8 29.58 20.22 -1.92
CA GLU A 8 28.90 20.35 -0.64
C GLU A 8 27.39 20.09 -0.79
N PHE A 9 26.82 20.54 -1.91
CA PHE A 9 25.45 20.27 -2.34
C PHE A 9 25.36 20.20 -3.87
N ASN A 10 24.18 19.86 -4.40
CA ASN A 10 24.01 19.66 -5.83
C ASN A 10 24.33 20.95 -6.61
N ALA A 11 25.18 20.84 -7.63
CA ALA A 11 25.47 21.97 -8.52
C ALA A 11 24.21 22.48 -9.23
N LEU A 12 24.18 23.77 -9.55
CA LEU A 12 23.09 24.39 -10.31
C LEU A 12 22.99 23.72 -11.68
N ASP A 13 21.87 23.08 -11.94
CA ASP A 13 21.60 22.43 -13.22
C ASP A 13 21.49 23.45 -14.34
N ILE A 14 21.95 23.10 -15.54
CA ILE A 14 21.90 24.00 -16.70
C ILE A 14 20.46 24.42 -17.05
N SER A 15 19.47 23.57 -16.75
CA SER A 15 18.06 23.88 -16.99
C SER A 15 17.44 24.74 -15.88
N GLY A 16 18.16 24.98 -14.78
CA GLY A 16 17.66 25.76 -13.64
C GLY A 16 16.58 25.07 -12.79
N LYS A 17 16.30 23.77 -13.00
CA LYS A 17 15.23 23.06 -12.27
C LYS A 17 15.43 23.07 -10.74
N ASN A 18 16.68 23.06 -10.29
CA ASN A 18 17.06 23.14 -8.88
C ASN A 18 17.49 24.54 -8.46
N TYR A 19 17.16 25.60 -9.21
CA TYR A 19 17.61 26.97 -8.90
C TYR A 19 17.17 27.45 -7.51
N LEU A 20 15.92 27.22 -7.11
CA LEU A 20 15.43 27.64 -5.79
C LEU A 20 16.15 26.93 -4.63
N PRO A 21 16.23 25.58 -4.58
CA PRO A 21 17.00 24.91 -3.53
C PRO A 21 18.50 25.25 -3.60
N TRP A 22 19.09 25.36 -4.79
CA TRP A 22 20.50 25.77 -4.96
C TRP A 22 20.78 27.15 -4.36
N THR A 23 19.88 28.12 -4.61
CA THR A 23 20.01 29.48 -4.09
C THR A 23 20.03 29.50 -2.57
N LEU A 24 19.16 28.71 -1.93
CA LEU A 24 19.12 28.59 -0.47
C LEU A 24 20.39 27.94 0.08
N ASP A 25 20.81 26.81 -0.49
CA ASP A 25 22.00 26.10 -0.04
C ASP A 25 23.25 26.98 -0.20
N ALA A 26 23.39 27.66 -1.34
CA ALA A 26 24.49 28.58 -1.59
C ALA A 26 24.51 29.76 -0.61
N GLN A 27 23.35 30.35 -0.31
CA GLN A 27 23.25 31.42 0.70
C GLN A 27 23.65 30.93 2.08
N ILE A 28 23.17 29.76 2.51
CA ILE A 28 23.51 29.18 3.81
C ILE A 28 25.02 28.97 3.93
N HIS A 29 25.66 28.39 2.92
CA HIS A 29 27.10 28.18 2.91
C HIS A 29 27.89 29.50 2.93
N LEU A 30 27.51 30.47 2.09
CA LEU A 30 28.16 31.78 2.10
C LEU A 30 28.02 32.45 3.47
N THR A 31 26.86 32.37 4.12
CA THR A 31 26.69 32.93 5.47
C THR A 31 27.52 32.20 6.53
N ALA A 32 27.60 30.86 6.46
CA ALA A 32 28.40 30.06 7.38
C ALA A 32 29.91 30.41 7.30
N ASP A 33 30.39 30.75 6.11
CA ASP A 33 31.78 31.11 5.86
C ASP A 33 32.07 32.62 6.04
N ASN A 34 31.10 33.41 6.52
CA ASN A 34 31.16 34.88 6.62
C ASN A 34 31.36 35.58 5.25
N LEU A 35 30.93 34.94 4.17
CA LEU A 35 30.96 35.44 2.80
C LEU A 35 29.60 35.96 2.30
N GLY A 36 28.55 35.86 3.12
CA GLY A 36 27.18 36.25 2.74
C GLY A 36 27.04 37.69 2.24
N GLU A 37 27.81 38.62 2.81
CA GLU A 37 27.79 40.03 2.36
C GLU A 37 28.34 40.22 0.95
N THR A 38 29.14 39.29 0.42
CA THR A 38 29.78 39.44 -0.91
C THR A 38 28.78 39.47 -2.07
N ILE A 39 27.57 38.95 -1.87
CA ILE A 39 26.47 38.89 -2.84
C ILE A 39 25.39 39.96 -2.60
N ASN A 40 25.58 40.84 -1.62
CA ASN A 40 24.66 41.94 -1.32
C ASN A 40 25.08 43.24 -2.01
N GLU A 41 24.13 44.07 -2.42
CA GLU A 41 24.42 45.36 -3.02
C GLU A 41 25.06 46.34 -2.01
N GLY A 42 26.01 47.16 -2.47
CA GLY A 42 26.65 48.19 -1.64
C GLY A 42 27.66 47.67 -0.60
N ASN A 43 28.03 46.38 -0.65
CA ASN A 43 29.01 45.82 0.27
C ASN A 43 30.44 46.33 0.01
N THR A 44 31.23 46.47 1.09
CA THR A 44 32.67 46.82 1.04
C THR A 44 33.53 45.62 1.45
N THR A 45 33.17 44.42 0.98
CA THR A 45 33.91 43.19 1.30
C THR A 45 35.32 43.19 0.70
N SER A 46 36.23 42.45 1.35
CA SER A 46 37.62 42.36 0.89
C SER A 46 37.72 41.64 -0.46
N LEU A 47 38.73 41.97 -1.27
CA LEU A 47 39.00 41.24 -2.53
C LEU A 47 39.25 39.75 -2.29
N GLN A 48 39.81 39.39 -1.13
CA GLN A 48 40.03 38.00 -0.75
C GLN A 48 38.71 37.26 -0.53
N ASP A 49 37.76 37.88 0.17
CA ASP A 49 36.46 37.26 0.45
C ASP A 49 35.63 37.17 -0.83
N LYS A 50 35.70 38.19 -1.71
CA LYS A 50 35.12 38.12 -3.05
C LYS A 50 35.71 36.96 -3.86
N ALA A 51 37.02 36.76 -3.83
CA ALA A 51 37.66 35.64 -4.53
C ALA A 51 37.22 34.28 -3.97
N LYS A 52 37.14 34.13 -2.64
CA LYS A 52 36.65 32.89 -1.99
C LYS A 52 35.20 32.59 -2.39
N ALA A 53 34.32 33.58 -2.30
CA ALA A 53 32.92 33.45 -2.71
C ALA A 53 32.81 33.07 -4.20
N MET A 54 33.65 33.67 -5.05
CA MET A 54 33.65 33.37 -6.48
C MET A 54 34.10 31.94 -6.80
N ILE A 55 35.15 31.45 -6.12
CA ILE A 55 35.61 30.06 -6.24
C ILE A 55 34.49 29.12 -5.82
N PHE A 56 33.84 29.40 -4.69
CA PHE A 56 32.74 28.60 -4.18
C PHE A 56 31.54 28.55 -5.13
N LEU A 57 31.05 29.71 -5.59
CA LEU A 57 29.92 29.79 -6.52
C LEU A 57 30.23 29.03 -7.81
N ARG A 58 31.40 29.27 -8.42
CA ARG A 58 31.81 28.56 -9.64
C ARG A 58 31.99 27.06 -9.41
N HIS A 59 32.38 26.61 -8.23
CA HIS A 59 32.47 25.17 -7.92
C HIS A 59 31.09 24.50 -8.05
N HIS A 60 30.04 25.20 -7.62
CA HIS A 60 28.65 24.73 -7.56
C HIS A 60 27.82 25.07 -8.80
N LEU A 61 28.44 25.41 -9.92
CA LEU A 61 27.75 25.59 -11.20
C LEU A 61 27.92 24.36 -12.11
N HIS A 62 26.95 24.11 -12.98
CA HIS A 62 27.15 23.21 -14.12
C HIS A 62 28.30 23.70 -15.01
N GLU A 63 29.04 22.78 -15.64
CA GLU A 63 30.23 23.09 -16.46
C GLU A 63 29.95 24.09 -17.60
N ASP A 64 28.77 24.01 -18.22
CA ASP A 64 28.36 24.99 -19.24
C ASP A 64 28.13 26.39 -18.68
N LEU A 65 27.55 26.49 -17.47
CA LEU A 65 27.37 27.78 -16.80
C LEU A 65 28.72 28.38 -16.40
N LYS A 66 29.69 27.54 -15.98
CA LYS A 66 31.07 27.99 -15.74
C LYS A 66 31.72 28.55 -16.99
N ARG A 67 31.49 27.92 -18.15
CA ARG A 67 31.98 28.40 -19.45
C ARG A 67 31.33 29.71 -19.84
N GLU A 68 30.03 29.88 -19.63
CA GLU A 68 29.34 31.11 -19.99
C GLU A 68 29.79 32.30 -19.13
N TYR A 69 29.88 32.10 -17.81
CA TYR A 69 30.26 33.15 -16.86
C TYR A 69 31.76 33.21 -16.59
N LEU A 70 32.61 32.73 -17.51
CA LEU A 70 34.05 32.62 -17.27
C LEU A 70 34.73 33.99 -17.01
N THR A 71 34.19 35.05 -17.60
CA THR A 71 34.76 36.41 -17.60
C THR A 71 34.30 37.25 -16.42
N VAL A 72 33.17 36.89 -15.79
CA VAL A 72 32.61 37.56 -14.61
C VAL A 72 33.58 37.40 -13.45
N LYS A 73 33.98 38.49 -12.78
CA LYS A 73 34.97 38.43 -11.68
C LYS A 73 34.38 38.76 -10.32
N ASP A 74 33.25 39.44 -10.28
CA ASP A 74 32.59 39.86 -9.04
C ASP A 74 31.49 38.86 -8.66
N PRO A 75 31.45 38.36 -7.40
CA PRO A 75 30.41 37.43 -6.95
C PRO A 75 29.00 38.00 -7.04
N LEU A 76 28.83 39.30 -6.74
CA LEU A 76 27.54 39.98 -6.83
C LEU A 76 27.02 40.00 -8.28
N GLU A 77 27.89 40.31 -9.24
CA GLU A 77 27.55 40.27 -10.67
C GLU A 77 27.17 38.84 -11.10
N LEU A 78 27.95 37.82 -10.71
CA LEU A 78 27.62 36.42 -11.01
C LEU A 78 26.26 36.02 -10.41
N TRP A 79 26.03 36.37 -9.15
CA TRP A 79 24.79 36.10 -8.45
C TRP A 79 23.58 36.76 -9.13
N GLY A 80 23.73 38.03 -9.52
CA GLY A 80 22.72 38.77 -10.29
C GLY A 80 22.41 38.13 -11.63
N ASN A 81 23.43 37.72 -12.39
CA ASN A 81 23.27 37.07 -13.69
C ASN A 81 22.55 35.71 -13.58
N ILE A 82 22.91 34.91 -12.57
CA ILE A 82 22.23 33.62 -12.29
C ILE A 82 20.77 33.89 -11.92
N LYS A 83 20.53 34.88 -11.07
CA LYS A 83 19.18 35.26 -10.66
C LYS A 83 18.35 35.70 -11.85
N GLU A 84 18.84 36.62 -12.67
CA GLU A 84 18.12 37.10 -13.87
C GLU A 84 17.76 35.95 -14.81
N ARG A 85 18.70 35.02 -15.02
CA ARG A 85 18.47 33.86 -15.89
C ARG A 85 17.39 32.93 -15.37
N PHE A 86 17.37 32.64 -14.07
CA PHE A 86 16.54 31.57 -13.51
C PHE A 86 15.38 32.04 -12.62
N ASP A 87 15.19 33.35 -12.41
CA ASP A 87 14.09 33.87 -11.58
C ASP A 87 12.71 33.43 -12.10
N HIS A 88 12.58 33.26 -13.42
CA HIS A 88 11.37 32.74 -14.05
C HIS A 88 10.96 31.34 -13.56
N GLN A 89 11.89 30.55 -13.00
CA GLN A 89 11.58 29.23 -12.42
C GLN A 89 10.54 29.33 -11.31
N LYS A 90 10.56 30.44 -10.54
CA LYS A 90 9.54 30.70 -9.53
C LYS A 90 8.15 30.87 -10.14
N LEU A 91 8.06 31.50 -11.32
CA LEU A 91 6.80 31.70 -12.05
C LEU A 91 6.26 30.41 -12.66
N VAL A 92 7.13 29.44 -12.96
CA VAL A 92 6.72 28.12 -13.48
C VAL A 92 6.34 27.18 -12.33
N LEU A 93 7.13 27.17 -11.25
CA LEU A 93 6.94 26.26 -10.13
C LEU A 93 5.71 26.62 -9.30
N LEU A 94 5.49 27.90 -9.02
CA LEU A 94 4.41 28.34 -8.12
C LEU A 94 3.00 27.93 -8.61
N PRO A 95 2.59 28.19 -9.87
CA PRO A 95 1.28 27.75 -10.36
C PRO A 95 1.13 26.23 -10.35
N LYS A 96 2.21 25.51 -10.66
CA LYS A 96 2.24 24.04 -10.64
C LYS A 96 2.03 23.52 -9.22
N ALA A 97 2.78 24.02 -8.24
CA ALA A 97 2.66 23.61 -6.85
C ALA A 97 1.27 23.96 -6.28
N ARG A 98 0.69 25.11 -6.63
CA ARG A 98 -0.69 25.46 -6.27
C ARG A 98 -1.71 24.50 -6.87
N TYR A 99 -1.53 24.12 -8.13
CA TYR A 99 -2.40 23.14 -8.78
C TYR A 99 -2.30 21.76 -8.12
N GLU A 100 -1.08 21.27 -7.88
CA GLU A 100 -0.85 20.01 -7.16
C GLU A 100 -1.45 20.05 -5.76
N TRP A 101 -1.31 21.17 -5.04
CA TRP A 101 -1.96 21.38 -3.75
C TRP A 101 -3.47 21.28 -3.88
N LEU A 102 -4.12 22.01 -4.79
CA LEU A 102 -5.57 21.97 -4.97
C LEU A 102 -6.09 20.56 -5.26
N GLN A 103 -5.42 19.82 -6.14
CA GLN A 103 -5.80 18.47 -6.59
C GLN A 103 -5.38 17.36 -5.64
N LEU A 104 -4.63 17.65 -4.57
CA LEU A 104 -4.15 16.64 -3.64
C LEU A 104 -5.34 15.92 -2.98
N ARG A 105 -5.38 14.58 -3.07
CA ARG A 105 -6.37 13.73 -2.39
C ARG A 105 -5.71 12.51 -1.78
N LEU A 106 -6.15 12.09 -0.59
CA LEU A 106 -5.59 10.94 0.13
C LEU A 106 -5.79 9.64 -0.65
N GLN A 107 -6.94 9.49 -1.31
CA GLN A 107 -7.31 8.30 -2.08
C GLN A 107 -6.45 8.03 -3.33
N ASP A 108 -5.71 9.03 -3.81
CA ASP A 108 -4.87 8.88 -5.01
C ASP A 108 -3.55 8.16 -4.69
N TYR A 109 -3.28 7.88 -3.40
CA TYR A 109 -2.08 7.22 -2.90
C TYR A 109 -2.41 5.85 -2.31
N LYS A 110 -1.45 4.92 -2.37
CA LYS A 110 -1.65 3.55 -1.85
C LYS A 110 -1.50 3.48 -0.34
N SER A 111 -0.81 4.44 0.26
CA SER A 111 -0.59 4.51 1.69
C SER A 111 -0.58 5.93 2.22
N VAL A 112 -0.83 6.05 3.53
CA VAL A 112 -0.71 7.32 4.27
C VAL A 112 0.72 7.88 4.15
N SER A 113 1.73 7.02 4.11
CA SER A 113 3.14 7.44 3.94
C SER A 113 3.40 8.07 2.57
N GLU A 114 2.86 7.50 1.49
CA GLU A 114 3.03 8.07 0.14
C GLU A 114 2.34 9.43 0.01
N TYR A 115 1.12 9.55 0.54
CA TYR A 115 0.40 10.82 0.63
C TYR A 115 1.21 11.87 1.41
N ASN A 116 1.75 11.48 2.57
CA ASN A 116 2.55 12.35 3.41
C ASN A 116 3.77 12.90 2.66
N SER A 117 4.50 12.03 1.96
CA SER A 117 5.64 12.44 1.14
C SER A 117 5.24 13.42 0.04
N ALA A 118 4.10 13.21 -0.63
CA ALA A 118 3.62 14.13 -1.65
C ALA A 118 3.20 15.49 -1.07
N LEU A 119 2.51 15.49 0.08
CA LEU A 119 2.14 16.72 0.78
C LEU A 119 3.40 17.50 1.19
N PHE A 120 4.41 16.84 1.77
CA PHE A 120 5.67 17.51 2.13
C PHE A 120 6.40 18.07 0.92
N ARG A 121 6.42 17.36 -0.21
CA ARG A 121 7.02 17.86 -1.45
C ARG A 121 6.33 19.14 -1.91
N ILE A 122 5.00 19.12 -2.04
CA ILE A 122 4.20 20.27 -2.50
C ILE A 122 4.36 21.45 -1.55
N THR A 123 4.25 21.23 -0.24
CA THR A 123 4.39 22.31 0.75
C THR A 123 5.80 22.89 0.77
N SER A 124 6.82 22.08 0.53
CA SER A 124 8.19 22.57 0.36
C SER A 124 8.31 23.46 -0.88
N GLU A 125 7.77 23.04 -2.03
CA GLU A 125 7.77 23.85 -3.24
C GLU A 125 7.04 25.19 -3.06
N LEU A 126 5.87 25.19 -2.40
CA LEU A 126 5.14 26.42 -2.07
C LEU A 126 5.96 27.35 -1.16
N LYS A 127 6.62 26.80 -0.13
CA LYS A 127 7.50 27.56 0.77
C LYS A 127 8.73 28.11 0.04
N LEU A 128 9.35 27.36 -0.86
CA LEU A 128 10.46 27.81 -1.70
C LEU A 128 10.04 28.98 -2.61
N CYS A 129 8.79 29.00 -3.05
CA CYS A 129 8.22 30.13 -3.78
C CYS A 129 7.77 31.29 -2.88
N GLY A 130 7.97 31.21 -1.56
CA GLY A 130 7.63 32.27 -0.61
C GLY A 130 6.19 32.26 -0.11
N GLU A 131 5.44 31.18 -0.32
CA GLU A 131 4.14 31.02 0.34
C GLU A 131 4.30 30.51 1.77
N THR A 132 3.53 31.09 2.69
CA THR A 132 3.50 30.67 4.08
C THR A 132 2.53 29.50 4.26
N ILE A 133 3.05 28.28 4.27
CA ILE A 133 2.27 27.08 4.61
C ILE A 133 2.51 26.69 6.07
N THR A 134 1.47 26.84 6.90
CA THR A 134 1.45 26.50 8.33
C THR A 134 0.96 25.07 8.56
N ASP A 135 1.17 24.55 9.78
CA ASP A 135 0.59 23.27 10.21
C ASP A 135 -0.93 23.25 10.05
N GLU A 136 -1.62 24.35 10.38
CA GLU A 136 -3.07 24.49 10.23
C GLU A 136 -3.51 24.28 8.77
N HIS A 137 -2.80 24.87 7.81
CA HIS A 137 -3.08 24.66 6.40
C HIS A 137 -2.88 23.19 5.98
N MET A 138 -1.86 22.51 6.50
CA MET A 138 -1.59 21.09 6.22
C MET A 138 -2.65 20.17 6.85
N LEU A 139 -3.08 20.49 8.07
CA LEU A 139 -4.16 19.80 8.79
C LEU A 139 -5.48 19.92 8.02
N GLU A 140 -5.94 21.15 7.76
CA GLU A 140 -7.21 21.38 7.07
C GLU A 140 -7.18 20.82 5.66
N LYS A 141 -6.04 20.94 4.97
CA LYS A 141 -5.88 20.31 3.67
C LYS A 141 -6.07 18.80 3.77
N THR A 142 -5.43 18.14 4.73
CA THR A 142 -5.57 16.69 4.91
C THR A 142 -7.00 16.29 5.24
N PHE A 143 -7.70 17.02 6.11
CA PHE A 143 -9.12 16.75 6.39
C PHE A 143 -10.00 16.91 5.14
N SER A 144 -9.72 17.89 4.29
CA SER A 144 -10.45 18.09 3.02
C SER A 144 -10.19 17.01 1.97
N THR A 145 -9.11 16.23 2.12
CA THR A 145 -8.72 15.20 1.15
C THR A 145 -9.35 13.83 1.36
N PHE A 146 -10.07 13.62 2.47
CA PHE A 146 -10.75 12.36 2.74
C PHE A 146 -11.87 12.11 1.72
N HIS A 147 -12.05 10.85 1.32
CA HIS A 147 -13.18 10.46 0.48
C HIS A 147 -14.50 10.69 1.21
N ALA A 148 -15.58 10.98 0.47
CA ALA A 148 -16.90 11.27 1.04
C ALA A 148 -17.43 10.16 1.96
N SER A 149 -17.11 8.89 1.68
CA SER A 149 -17.46 7.76 2.56
C SER A 149 -16.80 7.83 3.93
N ASN A 150 -15.68 8.55 4.04
CA ASN A 150 -14.86 8.68 5.25
C ASN A 150 -15.08 10.04 5.93
N MET A 151 -16.18 10.74 5.60
CA MET A 151 -16.50 12.04 6.18
C MET A 151 -16.61 11.99 7.71
N LEU A 152 -17.15 10.91 8.28
CA LEU A 152 -17.21 10.72 9.74
C LEU A 152 -15.82 10.61 10.38
N LEU A 153 -14.91 9.87 9.75
CA LEU A 153 -13.52 9.76 10.22
C LEU A 153 -12.82 11.12 10.17
N ALA A 154 -13.00 11.88 9.08
CA ALA A 154 -12.45 13.23 8.96
C ALA A 154 -12.96 14.13 10.10
N GLN A 155 -14.25 14.04 10.45
CA GLN A 155 -14.83 14.77 11.57
C GLN A 155 -14.24 14.33 12.92
N GLN A 156 -14.11 13.03 13.17
CA GLN A 156 -13.50 12.50 14.39
C GLN A 156 -12.07 12.98 14.59
N TYR A 157 -11.26 13.03 13.53
CA TYR A 157 -9.89 13.55 13.64
C TYR A 157 -9.85 15.08 13.82
N ARG A 158 -10.84 15.82 13.30
CA ARG A 158 -10.98 17.26 13.59
C ARG A 158 -11.33 17.54 15.05
N GLU A 159 -12.20 16.72 15.64
CA GLU A 159 -12.61 16.85 17.05
C GLU A 159 -11.45 16.61 18.04
N ARG A 160 -10.37 15.95 17.60
CA ARG A 160 -9.13 15.79 18.40
C ARG A 160 -8.30 17.06 18.50
N GLN A 161 -8.59 18.09 17.72
CA GLN A 161 -7.96 19.42 17.78
C GLN A 161 -6.43 19.38 17.76
N PHE A 162 -5.85 18.67 16.78
CA PHE A 162 -4.40 18.66 16.57
C PHE A 162 -3.88 20.07 16.30
N THR A 163 -2.72 20.38 16.89
CA THR A 163 -2.04 21.67 16.66
C THR A 163 -0.89 21.55 15.68
N LYS A 164 -0.30 20.36 15.58
CA LYS A 164 0.81 20.05 14.67
C LYS A 164 0.40 18.99 13.66
N TYR A 165 0.84 19.15 12.41
CA TYR A 165 0.60 18.15 11.38
C TYR A 165 1.23 16.79 11.72
N SER A 166 2.37 16.80 12.42
CA SER A 166 3.07 15.59 12.87
C SER A 166 2.22 14.69 13.79
N GLU A 167 1.32 15.26 14.57
CA GLU A 167 0.42 14.52 15.46
C GLU A 167 -0.66 13.79 14.67
N LEU A 168 -1.29 14.50 13.71
CA LEU A 168 -2.28 13.92 12.80
C LEU A 168 -1.68 12.77 11.99
N ILE A 169 -0.54 13.00 11.33
CA ILE A 169 0.03 11.98 10.45
C ILE A 169 0.46 10.73 11.22
N SER A 170 0.98 10.89 12.45
CA SER A 170 1.29 9.77 13.32
C SER A 170 0.04 8.94 13.65
N CYS A 171 -1.07 9.60 13.95
CA CYS A 171 -2.35 8.91 14.19
C CYS A 171 -2.85 8.15 12.95
N LEU A 172 -2.76 8.76 11.77
CA LEU A 172 -3.20 8.14 10.52
C LEU A 172 -2.34 6.93 10.15
N LEU A 173 -1.03 7.00 10.36
CA LEU A 173 -0.11 5.88 10.13
C LEU A 173 -0.42 4.70 11.06
N VAL A 174 -0.65 4.96 12.35
CA VAL A 174 -1.04 3.91 13.31
C VAL A 174 -2.39 3.30 12.93
N ALA A 175 -3.37 4.12 12.55
CA ALA A 175 -4.68 3.64 12.12
C ALA A 175 -4.59 2.76 10.87
N GLU A 176 -3.81 3.16 9.86
CA GLU A 176 -3.56 2.37 8.66
C GLU A 176 -2.95 0.99 8.99
N GLN A 177 -1.95 0.94 9.88
CA GLN A 177 -1.36 -0.33 10.30
C GLN A 177 -2.34 -1.22 11.08
N ASN A 178 -3.10 -0.64 12.00
CA ASN A 178 -4.12 -1.37 12.76
C ASN A 178 -5.20 -1.95 11.83
N ASN A 179 -5.69 -1.17 10.86
CA ASN A 179 -6.66 -1.64 9.87
C ASN A 179 -6.10 -2.77 9.01
N ASN A 180 -4.83 -2.67 8.59
CA ASN A 180 -4.16 -3.74 7.86
C ASN A 180 -4.07 -5.04 8.69
N LEU A 181 -3.80 -4.94 9.99
CA LEU A 181 -3.79 -6.09 10.89
C LEU A 181 -5.19 -6.68 11.10
N LEU A 182 -6.21 -5.84 11.29
CA LEU A 182 -7.61 -6.27 11.41
C LEU A 182 -8.06 -7.04 10.16
N LEU A 183 -7.75 -6.53 8.97
CA LEU A 183 -8.04 -7.21 7.71
C LEU A 183 -7.34 -8.56 7.60
N LYS A 184 -6.06 -8.65 7.99
CA LYS A 184 -5.32 -9.92 8.03
C LYS A 184 -5.94 -10.90 9.02
N ASN A 185 -6.35 -10.45 10.21
CA ASN A 185 -6.99 -11.28 11.22
C ASN A 185 -8.33 -11.84 10.72
N HIS A 186 -9.15 -11.00 10.07
CA HIS A 186 -10.41 -11.43 9.46
C HIS A 186 -10.18 -12.46 8.35
N GLN A 187 -9.16 -12.26 7.51
CA GLN A 187 -8.81 -13.20 6.45
C GLN A 187 -8.20 -14.50 6.99
N ALA A 188 -7.51 -14.46 8.13
CA ALA A 188 -6.87 -15.62 8.74
C ALA A 188 -7.89 -16.64 9.29
N ARG A 189 -9.12 -16.21 9.59
CA ARG A 189 -10.15 -17.08 10.16
C ARG A 189 -11.54 -16.73 9.63
N PRO A 190 -12.22 -17.63 8.89
CA PRO A 190 -13.59 -17.37 8.49
C PRO A 190 -14.47 -17.19 9.73
N VAL A 191 -15.38 -16.22 9.66
CA VAL A 191 -16.37 -15.94 10.70
C VAL A 191 -17.08 -17.25 11.08
N GLY A 192 -17.00 -17.63 12.35
CA GLY A 192 -17.59 -18.87 12.87
C GLY A 192 -16.69 -20.10 12.95
N ALA A 193 -15.40 -20.02 12.58
CA ALA A 193 -14.47 -21.13 12.84
C ALA A 193 -14.35 -21.37 14.37
N SER A 194 -14.39 -22.63 14.82
CA SER A 194 -14.25 -22.99 16.24
C SER A 194 -12.86 -22.59 16.78
N PRO A 195 -12.73 -22.21 18.07
CA PRO A 195 -11.42 -22.07 18.70
C PRO A 195 -10.62 -23.35 18.45
N LEU A 196 -9.33 -23.22 18.10
CA LEU A 196 -8.46 -24.39 18.05
C LEU A 196 -8.53 -25.07 19.43
N PRO A 197 -8.74 -26.40 19.51
CA PRO A 197 -8.74 -27.08 20.79
C PRO A 197 -7.43 -26.78 21.51
N GLU A 198 -7.52 -26.31 22.74
CA GLU A 198 -6.38 -26.04 23.59
C GLU A 198 -5.64 -27.37 23.84
N ALA A 199 -4.67 -27.69 22.99
CA ALA A 199 -3.84 -28.88 23.12
C ALA A 199 -2.76 -28.66 24.18
N ASN A 200 -3.17 -28.31 25.41
CA ASN A 200 -2.36 -28.41 26.61
C ASN A 200 -2.69 -29.73 27.32
N ALA A 201 -2.45 -30.85 26.64
CA ALA A 201 -2.51 -32.17 27.23
C ALA A 201 -1.31 -32.99 26.73
N ALA A 202 -0.15 -32.71 27.32
CA ALA A 202 0.91 -33.66 27.66
C ALA A 202 2.27 -32.98 27.61
N ASN A 203 2.87 -32.71 28.78
CA ASN A 203 4.23 -33.17 29.02
C ASN A 203 4.59 -33.14 30.52
N ALA A 204 4.71 -34.35 31.06
CA ALA A 204 5.83 -34.82 31.88
C ALA A 204 6.25 -34.00 33.10
N GLN A 205 5.73 -34.36 34.27
CA GLN A 205 6.49 -34.29 35.52
C GLN A 205 6.34 -35.59 36.32
N SER A 206 7.18 -36.56 35.99
CA SER A 206 7.53 -37.63 36.93
C SER A 206 8.51 -37.06 37.96
N ARG A 207 8.12 -37.04 39.24
CA ARG A 207 8.94 -37.33 40.45
C ARG A 207 8.35 -36.65 41.69
N HIS A 208 7.70 -37.43 42.56
CA HIS A 208 8.03 -37.59 44.00
C HIS A 208 6.86 -38.26 44.73
N GLY A 209 7.10 -39.45 45.27
CA GLY A 209 6.13 -40.16 46.09
C GLY A 209 5.98 -39.57 47.48
N ARG A 210 4.84 -39.88 48.12
CA ARG A 210 4.68 -40.13 49.57
C ARG A 210 3.29 -40.74 49.80
N GLY A 211 3.26 -41.96 50.32
CA GLY A 211 2.07 -42.79 50.41
C GLY A 211 1.24 -42.67 51.69
N LYS A 212 0.18 -43.48 51.72
CA LYS A 212 -0.62 -44.08 52.83
C LYS A 212 -2.01 -44.32 52.23
N GLY A 213 -2.60 -45.51 52.16
CA GLY A 213 -2.38 -46.79 52.81
C GLY A 213 -3.75 -47.37 53.13
N ARG A 214 -3.94 -48.68 52.87
CA ARG A 214 -4.86 -49.68 53.51
C ARG A 214 -5.45 -50.64 52.46
N GLY A 215 -4.88 -51.86 52.40
CA GLY A 215 -5.54 -53.05 51.80
C GLY A 215 -6.66 -53.60 52.73
N PRO A 216 -7.13 -54.87 52.63
CA PRO A 216 -6.46 -56.03 52.01
C PRO A 216 -7.34 -57.09 51.28
N SER A 217 -6.66 -57.91 50.46
CA SER A 217 -6.83 -59.36 50.23
C SER A 217 -8.16 -60.03 49.83
N ARG A 218 -8.00 -60.95 48.86
CA ARG A 218 -8.62 -62.30 48.62
C ARG A 218 -9.08 -62.35 47.15
N GLY A 219 -8.67 -63.24 46.27
CA GLY A 219 -7.88 -64.47 46.33
C GLY A 219 -8.30 -65.34 45.13
N ARG A 220 -7.34 -66.10 44.56
CA ARG A 220 -7.50 -67.39 43.86
C ARG A 220 -8.43 -67.49 42.63
N GLY A 221 -7.91 -68.10 41.55
CA GLY A 221 -8.74 -68.98 40.71
C GLY A 221 -8.32 -69.12 39.25
N ARG A 222 -7.81 -70.31 38.89
CA ARG A 222 -7.53 -70.79 37.53
C ARG A 222 -8.80 -71.37 36.87
N GLY A 223 -8.83 -71.42 35.53
CA GLY A 223 -9.65 -72.36 34.72
C GLY A 223 -10.12 -71.72 33.41
N ARG A 224 -9.54 -71.97 32.22
CA ARG A 224 -9.59 -73.14 31.30
C ARG A 224 -11.01 -73.63 30.90
N ARG A 225 -11.21 -73.64 29.56
CA ARG A 225 -12.07 -74.54 28.74
C ARG A 225 -13.59 -74.33 28.87
N ASN A 226 -14.45 -74.45 27.85
CA ASN A 226 -14.41 -75.05 26.50
C ASN A 226 -15.67 -74.61 25.72
N THR A 227 -15.62 -74.71 24.38
CA THR A 227 -16.59 -75.32 23.43
C THR A 227 -18.08 -75.14 23.74
N TRP A 228 -18.91 -74.62 22.82
CA TRP A 228 -19.68 -75.45 21.88
C TRP A 228 -19.97 -74.75 20.54
N GLN A 229 -19.77 -75.52 19.48
CA GLN A 229 -20.20 -75.29 18.10
C GLN A 229 -21.73 -75.34 18.00
N SER A 230 -22.29 -74.63 17.03
CA SER A 230 -23.30 -75.22 16.16
C SER A 230 -23.15 -74.67 14.74
N VAL A 231 -23.27 -75.59 13.78
CA VAL A 231 -22.79 -75.58 12.39
C VAL A 231 -23.97 -75.29 11.44
N PRO A 232 -23.72 -74.90 10.16
CA PRO A 232 -24.65 -74.22 9.26
C PRO A 232 -25.21 -75.13 8.15
N HIS A 233 -26.13 -74.64 7.31
CA HIS A 233 -26.40 -75.10 5.93
C HIS A 233 -27.29 -74.04 5.24
N ASN A 234 -26.91 -73.33 4.17
CA ASN A 234 -26.48 -73.68 2.81
C ASN A 234 -27.61 -74.20 1.91
N SER A 235 -27.99 -73.41 0.88
CA SER A 235 -28.72 -73.84 -0.32
C SER A 235 -28.48 -72.84 -1.47
N LYS A 236 -27.85 -73.33 -2.53
CA LYS A 236 -27.81 -72.85 -3.94
C LYS A 236 -28.38 -74.03 -4.80
N PRO A 237 -28.50 -74.01 -6.15
CA PRO A 237 -28.24 -72.96 -7.18
C PRO A 237 -29.36 -72.88 -8.25
N GLY A 238 -29.21 -72.05 -9.30
CA GLY A 238 -29.99 -72.21 -10.54
C GLY A 238 -29.77 -71.11 -11.59
N ASN A 239 -29.09 -71.46 -12.69
CA ASN A 239 -28.74 -70.63 -13.86
C ASN A 239 -29.92 -70.41 -14.82
N ASN A 240 -29.97 -69.26 -15.53
CA ASN A 240 -29.85 -69.22 -16.99
C ASN A 240 -29.71 -67.80 -17.55
N GLU A 241 -28.82 -67.69 -18.54
CA GLU A 241 -28.41 -66.50 -19.29
C GLU A 241 -29.47 -66.06 -20.31
N SER A 242 -29.66 -64.75 -20.47
CA SER A 242 -29.64 -64.12 -21.80
C SER A 242 -29.53 -62.59 -21.70
N SER A 243 -28.37 -62.10 -22.12
CA SER A 243 -28.12 -60.87 -22.90
C SER A 243 -29.01 -59.63 -22.69
N GLN A 244 -28.45 -58.59 -22.05
CA GLN A 244 -28.01 -57.37 -22.78
C GLN A 244 -27.42 -56.28 -21.85
N LYS A 245 -26.24 -55.86 -22.26
CA LYS A 245 -25.43 -54.68 -21.94
C LYS A 245 -26.20 -53.46 -21.36
N HIS A 246 -25.76 -52.94 -20.21
CA HIS A 246 -25.01 -51.68 -20.07
C HIS A 246 -24.99 -51.22 -18.59
N ALA A 247 -23.80 -50.88 -18.11
CA ALA A 247 -23.47 -50.60 -16.72
C ALA A 247 -24.08 -49.29 -16.18
N MET A 248 -24.64 -49.34 -14.96
CA MET A 248 -24.85 -48.16 -14.10
C MET A 248 -24.59 -48.49 -12.62
N ARG A 249 -23.54 -47.83 -12.11
CA ARG A 249 -23.26 -47.37 -10.72
C ARG A 249 -22.91 -48.38 -9.61
N PRO A 250 -21.90 -48.02 -8.80
CA PRO A 250 -22.28 -47.43 -7.51
C PRO A 250 -21.55 -46.14 -7.13
N SER A 251 -22.24 -45.43 -6.24
CA SER A 251 -21.87 -44.31 -5.37
C SER A 251 -20.37 -44.11 -5.10
N ARG A 252 -19.89 -42.89 -5.36
CA ARG A 252 -18.73 -42.26 -4.69
C ARG A 252 -19.18 -40.81 -4.40
N GLY A 253 -19.16 -40.34 -3.16
CA GLY A 253 -17.98 -40.31 -2.31
C GLY A 253 -17.29 -38.97 -2.51
N ARG A 254 -17.23 -38.18 -1.42
CA ARG A 254 -16.61 -36.85 -1.27
C ARG A 254 -15.36 -36.61 -2.13
N GLY A 255 -15.26 -35.39 -2.67
CA GLY A 255 -14.03 -34.86 -3.25
C GLY A 255 -14.04 -33.33 -3.25
N ASN A 256 -13.26 -32.75 -2.33
CA ASN A 256 -12.86 -31.34 -2.31
C ASN A 256 -12.18 -30.97 -3.63
N GLY A 257 -12.56 -29.83 -4.21
CA GLY A 257 -11.86 -29.24 -5.35
C GLY A 257 -11.78 -27.73 -5.19
N ARG A 258 -10.74 -27.25 -4.48
CA ARG A 258 -10.25 -25.87 -4.62
C ARG A 258 -9.40 -25.82 -5.89
N GLN A 259 -9.89 -25.14 -6.92
CA GLN A 259 -9.15 -24.27 -7.86
C GLN A 259 -10.16 -23.67 -8.86
N ASN A 260 -9.75 -22.56 -9.46
CA ASN A 260 -10.55 -21.47 -10.02
C ASN A 260 -11.29 -21.76 -11.34
N ASP A 261 -11.98 -22.90 -11.47
CA ASP A 261 -12.76 -23.19 -12.67
C ASP A 261 -14.19 -22.63 -12.56
N THR A 262 -14.42 -21.48 -13.20
CA THR A 262 -15.77 -20.95 -13.43
C THR A 262 -16.54 -21.89 -14.35
N CYS A 263 -17.82 -22.12 -14.04
CA CYS A 263 -18.67 -22.96 -14.86
C CYS A 263 -18.88 -22.30 -16.23
N ARG A 264 -18.37 -22.89 -17.32
CA ARG A 264 -18.52 -22.36 -18.69
C ARG A 264 -19.98 -22.21 -19.17
N ARG A 265 -20.95 -22.76 -18.42
CA ARG A 265 -22.38 -22.69 -18.74
C ARG A 265 -23.05 -21.47 -18.10
N CYS A 266 -22.64 -21.06 -16.90
CA CYS A 266 -23.31 -19.99 -16.16
C CYS A 266 -22.38 -18.97 -15.49
N GLY A 267 -21.05 -19.12 -15.62
CA GLY A 267 -20.04 -18.24 -15.05
C GLY A 267 -19.84 -18.37 -13.54
N MET A 268 -20.70 -19.10 -12.82
CA MET A 268 -20.60 -19.26 -11.37
C MET A 268 -19.53 -20.29 -10.97
N SER A 269 -18.87 -20.07 -9.83
CA SER A 269 -17.92 -21.01 -9.23
C SER A 269 -18.62 -22.15 -8.48
N ASN A 270 -17.85 -23.11 -7.98
CA ASN A 270 -18.28 -24.24 -7.13
C ASN A 270 -19.02 -25.40 -7.82
N HIS A 271 -19.11 -25.43 -9.15
CA HIS A 271 -19.62 -26.61 -9.86
C HIS A 271 -19.12 -26.70 -11.31
N TRP A 272 -19.08 -27.90 -11.87
CA TRP A 272 -18.72 -28.13 -13.27
C TRP A 272 -19.91 -27.91 -14.20
N SER A 273 -19.67 -27.60 -15.48
CA SER A 273 -20.73 -27.44 -16.49
C SER A 273 -21.66 -28.65 -16.63
N ARG A 274 -21.12 -29.86 -16.36
CA ARG A 274 -21.89 -31.12 -16.36
C ARG A 274 -22.86 -31.24 -15.18
N THR A 275 -22.60 -30.55 -14.07
CA THR A 275 -23.42 -30.54 -12.86
C THR A 275 -24.18 -29.22 -12.67
N CYS A 276 -24.18 -28.37 -13.70
CA CYS A 276 -24.84 -27.06 -13.68
C CYS A 276 -26.36 -27.22 -13.68
N ARG A 277 -27.00 -26.69 -12.63
CA ARG A 277 -28.46 -26.64 -12.46
C ARG A 277 -29.04 -25.24 -12.66
N THR A 278 -28.24 -24.31 -13.19
CA THR A 278 -28.68 -22.94 -13.42
C THR A 278 -29.84 -22.91 -14.41
N PRO A 279 -30.92 -22.14 -14.14
CA PRO A 279 -32.05 -21.96 -15.05
C PRO A 279 -31.61 -21.53 -16.45
N LYS A 280 -32.30 -22.05 -17.48
CA LYS A 280 -31.93 -21.89 -18.88
C LYS A 280 -31.78 -20.42 -19.32
N HIS A 281 -32.67 -19.55 -18.86
CA HIS A 281 -32.64 -18.12 -19.19
C HIS A 281 -31.38 -17.39 -18.68
N LEU A 282 -30.82 -17.80 -17.54
CA LEU A 282 -29.58 -17.21 -16.99
C LEU A 282 -28.34 -17.73 -17.71
N VAL A 283 -28.36 -18.99 -18.15
CA VAL A 283 -27.33 -19.58 -18.99
C VAL A 283 -27.27 -18.87 -20.34
N GLU A 284 -28.42 -18.62 -20.96
CA GLU A 284 -28.53 -17.91 -22.24
C GLU A 284 -28.03 -16.45 -22.12
N ALA A 285 -28.36 -15.76 -21.03
CA ALA A 285 -27.85 -14.41 -20.75
C ALA A 285 -26.32 -14.37 -20.62
N TYR A 286 -25.74 -15.30 -19.86
CA TYR A 286 -24.29 -15.40 -19.68
C TYR A 286 -23.56 -15.72 -20.99
N GLN A 287 -24.05 -16.69 -21.76
CA GLN A 287 -23.47 -17.02 -23.07
C GLN A 287 -23.62 -15.86 -24.07
N GLY A 288 -24.71 -15.09 -23.98
CA GLY A 288 -24.90 -13.87 -24.76
C GLY A 288 -23.88 -12.77 -24.43
N MET A 289 -23.52 -12.60 -23.15
CA MET A 289 -22.46 -11.66 -22.74
C MET A 289 -21.08 -12.08 -23.27
N MET A 290 -20.73 -13.37 -23.18
CA MET A 290 -19.42 -13.86 -23.63
C MET A 290 -19.23 -13.69 -25.15
N LYS A 291 -20.27 -14.00 -25.94
CA LYS A 291 -20.24 -13.80 -27.41
C LYS A 291 -20.15 -12.32 -27.82
N LYS A 292 -20.63 -11.39 -26.99
CA LYS A 292 -20.49 -9.94 -27.23
C LYS A 292 -19.09 -9.43 -26.87
N GLN A 293 -18.46 -9.99 -25.84
CA GLN A 293 -17.07 -9.68 -25.49
C GLN A 293 -16.09 -10.13 -26.58
N GLU A 294 -16.28 -11.30 -27.19
CA GLU A 294 -15.43 -11.75 -28.30
C GLU A 294 -15.51 -10.82 -29.53
N LYS A 295 -16.70 -10.29 -29.85
CA LYS A 295 -16.88 -9.34 -30.95
C LYS A 295 -16.27 -7.95 -30.70
N HIS A 296 -16.05 -7.57 -29.44
CA HIS A 296 -15.51 -6.26 -29.08
C HIS A 296 -13.97 -6.24 -29.00
N VAL A 297 -13.32 -7.41 -29.11
CA VAL A 297 -11.85 -7.57 -29.07
C VAL A 297 -11.23 -7.58 -30.48
N GLU A 298 -12.01 -7.90 -31.53
CA GLU A 298 -11.50 -7.94 -32.92
C GLU A 298 -11.48 -6.59 -33.64
N THR A 299 -12.01 -5.52 -33.05
CA THR A 299 -11.98 -4.18 -33.65
C THR A 299 -11.59 -3.16 -32.58
N ASN A 300 -10.33 -2.71 -32.58
CA ASN A 300 -9.88 -1.32 -32.36
C ASN A 300 -8.36 -1.27 -32.05
N LEU A 301 -7.58 -1.10 -33.12
CA LEU A 301 -6.27 -0.46 -33.10
C LEU A 301 -6.48 1.02 -33.48
N ILE A 302 -5.75 1.94 -32.80
CA ILE A 302 -5.50 3.39 -33.09
C ILE A 302 -6.13 4.42 -32.11
N GLU A 303 -5.19 5.10 -31.42
CA GLU A 303 -5.03 6.48 -30.90
C GLU A 303 -6.13 7.31 -30.18
N ASN A 304 -5.67 7.84 -29.03
CA ASN A 304 -5.84 9.17 -28.41
C ASN A 304 -7.20 9.62 -27.80
N THR A 305 -7.03 10.37 -26.71
CA THR A 305 -7.92 10.77 -25.57
C THR A 305 -9.07 11.76 -25.92
N PRO A 306 -9.91 12.27 -24.97
CA PRO A 306 -10.22 11.89 -23.56
C PRO A 306 -11.73 11.77 -23.21
N ASN A 307 -12.00 11.18 -22.05
CA ASN A 307 -13.19 11.32 -21.17
C ASN A 307 -14.59 10.93 -21.69
N LEU A 308 -15.12 9.81 -21.17
CA LEU A 308 -16.44 9.81 -20.53
C LEU A 308 -16.57 8.64 -19.53
N ALA A 309 -17.14 8.95 -18.37
CA ALA A 309 -17.25 8.11 -17.19
C ALA A 309 -18.13 6.87 -17.36
N SER A 310 -17.84 5.81 -16.57
CA SER A 310 -18.83 5.05 -15.78
C SER A 310 -18.16 3.94 -14.93
N PRO A 311 -18.83 3.42 -13.89
CA PRO A 311 -18.45 3.62 -12.49
C PRO A 311 -17.60 2.46 -11.94
N ALA A 312 -16.56 2.81 -11.18
CA ALA A 312 -15.91 1.85 -10.31
C ALA A 312 -16.89 1.45 -9.21
N ARG A 313 -17.11 0.14 -9.09
CA ARG A 313 -17.86 -0.46 -7.98
C ARG A 313 -17.23 -0.02 -6.65
N PRO A 314 -18.02 0.37 -5.64
CA PRO A 314 -17.48 0.60 -4.31
C PRO A 314 -16.91 -0.72 -3.79
N SER A 315 -15.63 -0.74 -3.45
CA SER A 315 -15.11 -1.74 -2.52
C SER A 315 -15.70 -1.42 -1.17
N ASP A 316 -16.52 -2.32 -0.63
CA ASP A 316 -17.08 -2.23 0.72
C ASP A 316 -15.94 -2.25 1.74
N THR A 317 -15.39 -1.08 2.05
CA THR A 317 -14.76 -0.77 3.33
C THR A 317 -15.82 -0.04 4.14
N HIS A 318 -16.81 -0.79 4.63
CA HIS A 318 -17.77 -0.31 5.61
C HIS A 318 -17.04 -0.23 6.96
N LEU A 319 -16.42 0.92 7.24
CA LEU A 319 -15.99 1.26 8.59
C LEU A 319 -17.25 1.74 9.32
N ASP A 320 -17.81 0.87 10.16
CA ASP A 320 -18.97 1.20 10.98
C ASP A 320 -18.54 1.86 12.29
N ALA A 321 -19.37 2.78 12.79
CA ALA A 321 -19.19 3.41 14.11
C ALA A 321 -19.28 2.38 15.26
N SER A 322 -19.79 1.19 14.98
CA SER A 322 -20.01 0.07 15.89
C SER A 322 -18.72 -0.63 16.37
N ASP A 323 -17.58 -0.46 15.68
CA ASP A 323 -16.34 -1.21 15.96
C ASP A 323 -15.47 -0.61 17.07
N PHE A 324 -15.88 0.51 17.68
CA PHE A 324 -15.11 1.19 18.74
C PHE A 324 -15.87 1.35 20.08
N MET A 325 -16.98 0.63 20.27
CA MET A 325 -17.61 0.54 21.59
C MET A 325 -17.02 -0.64 22.37
N GLU A 326 -16.28 -0.33 23.46
CA GLU A 326 -16.58 -0.77 24.84
C GLU A 326 -15.34 -0.67 25.77
N PRO A 327 -15.52 -0.54 27.10
CA PRO A 327 -16.61 0.08 27.87
C PRO A 327 -16.24 1.44 28.49
#